data_AF-A0A1S3DP35-F1
#
_entry.id   AF-A0A1S3DP35-F1
#
_cell.length_a   1.000
_cell.length_b   1.000
_cell.length_c   1.000
_cell.angle_alpha   90.00
_cell.angle_beta   90.00
_cell.angle_gamma   90.00
#
_symmetry.space_group_name_H-M   'P 1'
#
loop_
_entity.id
_entity.type
_entity.pdbx_description
1 polymer ?
#
loop_
_entity_poly.entity_id
_entity_poly.type
_entity_poly.pdbx_seq_one_letter_code
_entity_poly.pdbx_strand_id
1 'polypeptide(L)' 'MLEREKAKMTAQMFEFNDICWDKCMTDKPGQRLDSKTETCIVNCVDRFIDISMFIANRLTQRTNGLD' A
#
# COMPACT_ATOMS: atom_id res chain seq x y z
N MET A 1 1.80 2.98 -23.84
CA MET A 1 1.40 3.72 -22.62
C MET A 1 0.84 2.76 -21.57
N LEU A 2 -0.18 1.97 -21.93
CA LEU A 2 -0.81 0.96 -21.06
C LEU A 2 0.18 -0.02 -20.39
N GLU A 3 1.11 -0.63 -21.14
CA GLU A 3 2.08 -1.58 -20.56
C GLU A 3 2.98 -0.95 -19.49
N ARG A 4 3.30 0.35 -19.62
CA ARG A 4 4.08 1.08 -18.62
C ARG A 4 3.27 1.33 -17.35
N GLU A 5 1.99 1.68 -17.49
CA GLU A 5 1.08 1.86 -16.36
C GLU A 5 0.85 0.55 -15.62
N LYS A 6 0.67 -0.54 -16.36
CA LYS A 6 0.57 -1.89 -15.82
C LYS A 6 1.83 -2.28 -15.05
N ALA A 7 3.02 -2.08 -15.62
CA ALA A 7 4.28 -2.36 -14.95
C ALA A 7 4.44 -1.56 -13.64
N LYS A 8 4.05 -0.27 -13.65
CA LYS A 8 4.06 0.58 -12.45
C LYS A 8 3.10 0.05 -11.38
N MET A 9 1.87 -0.28 -11.77
CA MET A 9 0.87 -0.83 -10.86
C MET A 9 1.34 -2.16 -10.26
N THR A 10 1.91 -3.05 -11.07
CA THR A 10 2.47 -4.32 -10.61
C THR A 10 3.63 -4.11 -9.64
N ALA A 11 4.51 -3.14 -9.88
CA ALA A 11 5.58 -2.81 -8.94
C ALA A 11 5.02 -2.33 -7.58
N GLN A 12 3.98 -1.49 -7.59
CA GLN A 12 3.31 -1.06 -6.35
C GLN A 12 2.62 -2.21 -5.62
N MET A 13 2.02 -3.16 -6.34
CA MET A 13 1.44 -4.36 -5.75
C MET A 13 2.48 -5.20 -5.01
N PHE A 14 3.68 -5.38 -5.60
CA PHE A 14 4.78 -6.08 -4.93
C PHE A 14 5.28 -5.33 -3.69
N GLU A 15 5.43 -4.00 -3.78
CA GLU A 15 5.82 -3.18 -2.63
C GLU A 15 4.81 -3.28 -1.47
N PHE A 16 3.51 -3.18 -1.77
CA PHE A 16 2.46 -3.35 -0.76
C PHE A 16 2.44 -4.76 -0.18
N ASN A 17 2.67 -5.78 -1.03
CA ASN A 17 2.75 -7.15 -0.56
C ASN A 17 3.87 -7.32 0.47
N ASP A 18 5.08 -6.81 0.19
CA ASP A 18 6.21 -6.93 1.10
C ASP A 18 5.95 -6.18 2.43
N ILE A 19 5.46 -4.94 2.36
CA ILE A 19 5.16 -4.12 3.54
C ILE A 19 4.06 -4.76 4.40
N CYS A 20 2.98 -5.21 3.79
CA CYS A 20 1.83 -5.75 4.51
C CYS A 20 2.07 -7.18 4.96
N TRP A 21 2.92 -7.94 4.28
CA TRP A 21 3.37 -9.25 4.74
C TRP A 21 4.05 -9.13 6.10
N ASP A 22 5.07 -8.28 6.22
CA ASP A 22 5.82 -8.10 7.47
C ASP A 22 4.97 -7.57 8.63
N LYS A 23 3.89 -6.84 8.33
CA LYS A 23 3.00 -6.27 9.35
C LYS A 23 1.89 -7.22 9.79
N CYS A 24 1.35 -8.02 8.88
CA CYS A 24 0.13 -8.78 9.12
C CYS A 24 0.38 -10.28 9.27
N MET A 25 1.45 -10.82 8.68
CA MET A 25 1.81 -12.23 8.81
C MET A 25 2.71 -12.43 10.03
N THR A 26 2.10 -12.55 11.22
CA THR A 26 2.84 -12.81 12.47
C THR A 26 3.20 -14.29 12.65
N ASP A 27 2.39 -15.17 12.06
CA ASP A 27 2.49 -16.62 12.21
C ASP A 27 2.61 -17.30 10.85
N LYS A 28 3.04 -18.57 10.86
CA LYS A 28 3.10 -19.36 9.63
C LYS A 28 1.69 -19.53 9.04
N PRO A 29 1.47 -19.20 7.76
CA PRO A 29 0.16 -19.36 7.14
C PRO A 29 -0.28 -20.83 7.10
N GLY A 30 -1.57 -21.06 7.32
CA GLY A 30 -2.22 -22.33 7.05
C GLY A 30 -2.52 -22.52 5.57
N GLN A 31 -3.41 -23.46 5.23
CA GLN A 31 -3.89 -23.64 3.84
C GLN A 31 -4.67 -22.43 3.32
N ARG A 32 -5.20 -21.60 4.23
CA ARG A 32 -5.91 -20.35 3.96
C ARG A 32 -5.48 -19.33 5.01
N LEU A 33 -5.54 -18.05 4.64
CA LEU A 33 -5.41 -16.98 5.61
C LEU A 33 -6.61 -17.03 6.56
N ASP A 34 -6.38 -16.75 7.84
CA ASP A 34 -7.49 -16.55 8.76
C ASP A 34 -8.11 -15.17 8.55
N SER A 35 -9.33 -14.98 9.05
CA SER A 35 -10.09 -13.75 8.84
C SER A 35 -9.40 -12.52 9.42
N LYS A 36 -8.59 -12.68 10.48
CA LYS A 36 -7.83 -11.58 11.10
C LYS A 36 -6.71 -11.12 10.18
N THR A 37 -5.99 -12.07 9.59
CA THR A 37 -4.89 -11.83 8.67
C THR A 37 -5.39 -11.20 7.37
N GLU A 38 -6.48 -11.73 6.80
CA GLU A 38 -7.14 -11.13 5.63
C GLU A 38 -7.56 -9.68 5.90
N THR A 39 -8.23 -9.46 7.03
CA THR A 39 -8.67 -8.13 7.46
C THR A 39 -7.48 -7.20 7.67
N CYS A 40 -6.36 -7.69 8.24
CA CYS A 40 -5.15 -6.89 8.43
C CYS A 40 -4.55 -6.47 7.10
N ILE A 41 -4.40 -7.38 6.14
CA ILE A 41 -3.78 -7.09 4.83
C ILE A 41 -4.59 -6.03 4.09
N VAL A 42 -5.93 -6.17 4.01
CA VAL A 42 -6.82 -5.17 3.39
C VAL A 42 -6.62 -3.80 4.04
N ASN A 43 -6.70 -3.77 5.38
CA ASN A 43 -6.52 -2.56 6.17
C ASN A 43 -5.13 -1.92 6.03
N CYS A 44 -4.08 -2.72 5.85
CA CYS A 44 -2.71 -2.28 5.67
C CYS A 44 -2.54 -1.54 4.34
N VAL A 45 -3.04 -2.14 3.25
CA VAL A 45 -2.99 -1.52 1.91
C VAL A 45 -3.78 -0.22 1.89
N ASP A 46 -5.02 -0.23 2.37
CA ASP A 46 -5.90 0.96 2.39
C ASP A 46 -5.25 2.11 3.16
N ARG A 47 -4.76 1.84 4.38
CA ARG A 47 -4.09 2.86 5.20
C ARG A 47 -2.82 3.39 4.56
N PHE A 48 -2.04 2.53 3.89
CA PHE A 48 -0.81 2.97 3.24
C PHE A 48 -1.12 3.94 2.10
N ILE A 49 -2.13 3.63 1.29
CA ILE A 49 -2.58 4.50 0.19
C ILE A 49 -3.11 5.82 0.74
N ASP A 50 -3.99 5.79 1.75
CA ASP A 50 -4.59 6.97 2.36
C ASP A 50 -3.52 7.95 2.89
N ILE A 51 -2.56 7.43 3.65
CA ILE A 51 -1.49 8.24 4.23
C ILE A 51 -0.53 8.74 3.14
N SER A 52 -0.21 7.92 2.14
CA SER A 52 0.64 8.34 1.02
C SER A 52 0.01 9.50 0.25
N MET A 53 -1.30 9.42 -0.03
CA MET A 53 -2.05 10.50 -0.68
C MET A 53 -2.13 11.75 0.21
N PHE A 54 -2.38 11.58 1.51
CA PHE A 54 -2.42 12.69 2.45
C PHE A 54 -1.08 13.45 2.48
N ILE A 55 0.04 12.73 2.57
CA ILE A 55 1.39 13.32 2.56
C ILE A 55 1.66 14.03 1.23
N ALA A 56 1.38 13.37 0.10
CA ALA A 56 1.59 13.95 -1.22
C ALA A 56 0.79 15.25 -1.39
N ASN A 57 -0.50 15.24 -1.04
CA ASN A 57 -1.35 16.43 -1.09
C ASN A 57 -0.81 17.55 -0.19
N ARG A 58 -0.33 17.22 1.01
CA ARG A 58 0.23 18.21 1.93
C ARG A 58 1.53 18.82 1.40
N LEU A 59 2.37 18.04 0.74
CA LEU A 59 3.59 18.52 0.10
C LEU A 59 3.27 19.45 -1.07
N THR A 60 2.35 19.06 -1.96
CA THR A 60 1.90 19.90 -3.08
C THR A 60 1.34 21.24 -2.62
N GLN A 61 0.54 21.26 -1.54
CA GLN A 61 0.04 22.52 -0.97
C GLN A 61 1.16 23.44 -0.48
N ARG A 62 2.24 22.87 0.07
CA ARG A 62 3.39 23.65 0.55
C ARG A 62 4.24 24.17 -0.60
N THR A 63 4.46 23.37 -1.64
CA THR A 63 5.22 23.81 -2.82
C THR A 63 4.48 24.90 -3.59
N ASN A 64 3.16 24.77 -3.76
CA ASN A 64 2.36 25.77 -4.46
C ASN A 64 2.15 27.07 -3.67
N GLY A 65 2.52 27.10 -2.39
CA GLY A 65 2.51 28.31 -1.56
C GLY A 65 3.88 28.99 -1.45
N LEU A 66 4.89 28.49 -2.17
CA LEU A 66 6.25 29.04 -2.25
C LEU A 66 6.55 29.70 -3.62
N ASP A 67 5.53 29.86 -4.47
CA ASP A 67 5.55 30.66 -5.70
C ASP A 67 5.02 32.08 -5.45
#